data_AF-A0AAU1RU10-F1
#
_entry.id   AF-A0AAU1RU10-F1
#
_cell.length_a   1.000
_cell.length_b   1.000
_cell.length_c   1.000
_cell.angle_alpha   90.00
_cell.angle_beta   90.00
_cell.angle_gamma   90.00
#
_symmetry.space_group_name_H-M   'P 1'
#
loop_
_entity.id
_entity.type
_entity.pdbx_description
1 polymer ?
#
loop_
_entity_poly.entity_id
_entity_poly.type
_entity_poly.pdbx_seq_one_letter_code
_entity_poly.pdbx_strand_id
1 'polypeptide(L)'
;MLIGQLSERTGASRRLLRYYEEQGLISSGRSLNGYREYGEDCVDRVLQIRGLLAAGLPTRVIKHVLPCIDTPRTIHVSGATPETIAALELERDRMTERIRCLERNRDAISRYVAAVRGAACESAPGQAAATA
;
A
#
# COMPACT_ATOMS: atom_id res chain seq x y z
N MET A 1 -2.54 -24.38 -3.77
CA MET A 1 -1.41 -24.13 -2.83
C MET A 1 -1.91 -24.07 -1.39
N LEU A 2 -1.11 -24.48 -0.40
CA LEU A 2 -1.49 -24.34 1.02
C LEU A 2 -1.23 -22.92 1.54
N ILE A 3 -1.81 -22.56 2.69
CA ILE A 3 -1.61 -21.23 3.31
C ILE A 3 -0.14 -20.92 3.60
N GLY A 4 0.69 -21.95 3.85
CA GLY A 4 2.13 -21.80 4.05
C GLY A 4 2.84 -21.33 2.78
N GLN A 5 2.54 -21.97 1.65
CA GLN A 5 3.09 -21.61 0.34
C GLN A 5 2.61 -20.21 -0.10
N LEU A 6 1.34 -19.89 0.16
CA LEU A 6 0.81 -18.55 -0.11
C LEU A 6 1.53 -17.48 0.72
N SER A 7 1.81 -17.78 1.99
CA SER A 7 2.55 -16.90 2.91
C SER A 7 3.97 -16.63 2.42
N GLU A 8 4.69 -17.66 1.97
CA GLU A 8 6.05 -17.55 1.44
C GLU A 8 6.08 -16.72 0.15
N ARG A 9 5.15 -16.95 -0.78
CA ARG A 9 5.13 -16.25 -2.07
C ARG A 9 4.70 -14.79 -1.97
N THR A 10 3.79 -14.47 -1.05
CA THR A 10 3.25 -13.10 -0.90
C THR A 10 3.98 -12.30 0.19
N GLY A 11 4.84 -12.96 0.97
CA GLY A 11 5.46 -12.44 2.19
C GLY A 11 4.45 -12.05 3.28
N ALA A 12 3.17 -12.38 3.14
CA ALA A 12 2.12 -12.05 4.10
C ALA A 12 2.10 -13.11 5.21
N SER A 13 1.89 -12.71 6.46
CA SER A 13 1.83 -13.69 7.55
C SER A 13 0.58 -14.57 7.42
N ARG A 14 0.67 -15.83 7.85
CA ARG A 14 -0.48 -16.76 7.85
C ARG A 14 -1.69 -16.20 8.62
N ARG A 15 -1.45 -15.43 9.69
CA ARG A 15 -2.50 -14.73 10.44
C ARG A 15 -3.22 -13.70 9.56
N LEU A 16 -2.46 -12.93 8.79
CA LEU A 16 -3.00 -11.91 7.89
C LEU A 16 -3.79 -12.54 6.73
N LEU A 17 -3.31 -13.66 6.18
CA LEU A 17 -4.02 -14.41 5.15
C LEU A 17 -5.36 -14.97 5.67
N ARG A 18 -5.40 -15.52 6.89
CA ARG A 18 -6.66 -15.95 7.52
C ARG A 18 -7.62 -14.78 7.72
N TYR A 19 -7.10 -13.64 8.16
CA TYR A 19 -7.91 -12.43 8.29
C TYR A 19 -8.49 -11.99 6.93
N TYR A 20 -7.71 -12.01 5.84
CA TYR A 20 -8.23 -11.70 4.51
C TYR A 20 -9.30 -12.69 4.03
N GLU A 21 -9.15 -13.98 4.36
CA GLU A 21 -10.16 -15.01 4.09
C GLU A 21 -11.46 -14.74 4.88
N GLU A 22 -11.36 -14.43 6.18
CA GLU A 22 -12.50 -14.05 7.03
C GLU A 22 -13.23 -12.80 6.54
N GLN A 23 -12.50 -11.82 6.00
CA GLN A 23 -13.08 -10.62 5.41
C GLN A 23 -13.69 -10.85 4.02
N GLY A 24 -13.48 -12.04 3.43
CA GLY A 24 -13.93 -12.40 2.08
C GLY A 24 -13.12 -11.77 0.96
N LEU A 25 -11.88 -11.34 1.24
CA LEU A 25 -10.98 -10.73 0.26
C LEU A 25 -10.24 -11.78 -0.60
N ILE A 26 -9.99 -12.94 0.00
CA ILE A 26 -9.45 -14.13 -0.68
C ILE A 26 -10.36 -15.31 -0.39
N SER A 27 -10.42 -16.27 -1.32
CA SER A 27 -11.21 -17.49 -1.19
C SER A 27 -10.30 -18.71 -1.20
N SER A 28 -10.62 -19.69 -0.34
CA SER A 28 -10.00 -21.01 -0.38
C SER A 28 -10.95 -22.02 -1.01
N GLY A 29 -10.43 -22.85 -1.91
CA GLY A 29 -11.07 -24.08 -2.34
C GLY A 29 -10.84 -25.20 -1.32
N ARG A 30 -11.65 -26.24 -1.41
CA ARG A 30 -11.39 -27.50 -0.70
C ARG A 30 -10.78 -28.48 -1.69
N SER A 31 -9.62 -29.02 -1.33
CA SER A 31 -9.01 -30.14 -2.04
C SER A 31 -9.84 -31.41 -1.81
N LEU A 32 -9.69 -32.41 -2.70
CA LEU A 32 -10.27 -33.74 -2.54
C LEU A 32 -9.87 -34.40 -1.21
N ASN A 33 -8.74 -33.97 -0.66
CA ASN A 33 -8.16 -34.48 0.59
C ASN A 33 -8.67 -33.72 1.83
N GLY A 34 -9.63 -32.80 1.67
CA GLY A 34 -10.24 -32.03 2.76
C GLY A 34 -9.43 -30.81 3.24
N TYR A 35 -8.22 -30.60 2.74
CA TYR A 35 -7.39 -29.44 3.06
C TYR A 35 -7.85 -28.18 2.31
N ARG A 36 -7.58 -27.01 2.90
CA ARG A 36 -7.76 -25.70 2.23
C ARG A 36 -6.67 -25.48 1.21
N GLU A 37 -7.07 -25.23 -0.03
CA GLU A 37 -6.17 -24.86 -1.12
C GLU A 37 -6.54 -23.49 -1.68
N TYR A 38 -5.52 -22.67 -1.90
CA TYR A 38 -5.63 -21.37 -2.56
C TYR A 38 -5.16 -21.50 -4.01
N GLY A 39 -5.88 -20.89 -4.94
CA GLY A 39 -5.50 -20.81 -6.35
C GLY A 39 -4.35 -19.83 -6.58
N GLU A 40 -3.75 -19.87 -7.77
CA GLU A 40 -2.70 -18.91 -8.18
C GLU A 40 -3.18 -17.45 -8.09
N ASP A 41 -4.43 -17.20 -8.46
CA ASP A 41 -5.07 -15.87 -8.42
C ASP A 41 -5.05 -15.23 -7.02
N CYS A 42 -4.97 -16.05 -5.95
CA CYS A 42 -4.85 -15.55 -4.59
C CYS A 42 -3.53 -14.83 -4.34
N VAL A 43 -2.44 -15.19 -5.04
CA VAL A 43 -1.14 -14.55 -4.88
C VAL A 43 -1.20 -13.11 -5.37
N ASP A 44 -1.66 -12.91 -6.60
CA ASP A 44 -1.81 -11.57 -7.20
C ASP A 44 -2.77 -10.72 -6.37
N ARG A 45 -3.87 -11.32 -5.91
CA ARG A 45 -4.86 -10.63 -5.07
C ARG A 45 -4.28 -10.19 -3.73
N VAL A 46 -3.48 -11.02 -3.06
CA VAL A 46 -2.82 -10.63 -1.80
C VAL A 46 -1.79 -9.53 -2.03
N LEU A 47 -1.02 -9.59 -3.11
CA LEU A 47 -0.05 -8.54 -3.45
C LEU A 47 -0.76 -7.19 -3.70
N GLN A 48 -1.90 -7.20 -4.39
CA GLN A 48 -2.73 -6.01 -4.57
C GLN A 48 -3.27 -5.46 -3.25
N ILE A 49 -3.85 -6.31 -2.39
CA ILE A 49 -4.36 -5.91 -1.06
C ILE A 49 -3.24 -5.21 -0.27
N ARG A 50 -2.02 -5.77 -0.30
CA ARG A 50 -0.87 -5.18 0.38
C ARG A 50 -0.46 -3.83 -0.21
N GLY A 51 -0.49 -3.68 -1.54
CA GLY A 51 -0.22 -2.41 -2.20
C GLY A 51 -1.23 -1.33 -1.78
N LEU A 52 -2.52 -1.68 -1.73
CA LEU A 52 -3.58 -0.76 -1.30
C LEU A 52 -3.48 -0.42 0.19
N LEU A 53 -3.13 -1.38 1.05
CA LEU A 53 -2.87 -1.13 2.47
C LEU A 53 -1.65 -0.22 2.66
N ALA A 54 -0.58 -0.41 1.87
CA ALA A 54 0.59 0.46 1.89
C ALA A 54 0.27 1.88 1.42
N ALA A 55 -0.70 2.04 0.50
CA ALA A 55 -1.24 3.33 0.10
C ALA A 55 -2.18 3.96 1.16
N GLY A 56 -2.48 3.25 2.25
CA GLY A 56 -3.28 3.76 3.36
C GLY A 56 -4.77 3.50 3.24
N LEU A 57 -5.21 2.66 2.30
CA LEU A 57 -6.63 2.28 2.19
C LEU A 57 -7.00 1.34 3.35
N PRO A 58 -8.09 1.60 4.10
CA PRO A 58 -8.56 0.66 5.09
C PRO A 58 -9.17 -0.57 4.42
N THR A 59 -9.06 -1.73 5.07
CA THR A 59 -9.58 -3.02 4.59
C THR A 59 -11.05 -2.95 4.13
N ARG A 60 -11.88 -2.15 4.82
CA ARG A 60 -13.29 -1.92 4.48
C ARG A 60 -13.47 -1.35 3.06
N VAL A 61 -12.60 -0.42 2.66
CA VAL A 61 -12.63 0.21 1.34
C VAL A 61 -12.02 -0.73 0.31
N ILE A 62 -10.92 -1.41 0.68
CA ILE A 62 -10.30 -2.43 -0.18
C ILE A 62 -11.34 -3.48 -0.59
N LYS A 63 -12.24 -3.91 0.31
CA LYS A 63 -13.29 -4.88 -0.04
C LYS A 63 -14.23 -4.42 -1.17
N HIS A 64 -14.49 -3.11 -1.29
CA HIS A 64 -15.33 -2.57 -2.36
C HIS A 64 -14.54 -2.32 -3.65
N VAL A 65 -13.27 -1.97 -3.52
CA VAL A 65 -12.41 -1.62 -4.67
C VAL A 65 -11.79 -2.85 -5.32
N LEU A 66 -11.44 -3.88 -4.54
CA LEU A 66 -10.76 -5.09 -4.99
C LEU A 66 -11.57 -5.92 -6.02
N PRO A 67 -12.91 -6.08 -5.91
CA PRO A 67 -13.72 -6.71 -6.96
C PRO A 67 -13.77 -5.88 -8.25
N CYS A 68 -13.52 -4.58 -8.15
CA CYS A 68 -13.40 -3.74 -9.33
C CYS A 68 -12.01 -3.86 -9.97
N ILE A 69 -11.04 -4.55 -9.37
CA ILE A 69 -9.68 -4.67 -9.91
C ILE A 69 -9.44 -6.15 -10.25
N ASP A 70 -10.08 -6.63 -11.31
CA ASP A 70 -9.84 -7.98 -11.83
C ASP A 70 -8.76 -8.01 -12.93
N THR A 71 -8.35 -6.84 -13.43
CA THR A 71 -7.28 -6.68 -14.45
C THR A 71 -6.67 -5.29 -14.24
N PRO A 72 -5.39 -5.01 -14.61
CA PRO A 72 -4.69 -3.79 -14.22
C PRO A 72 -5.31 -2.44 -14.66
N ARG A 73 -6.46 -2.43 -15.36
CA ARG A 73 -7.08 -1.24 -15.94
C ARG A 73 -8.61 -1.22 -16.02
N THR A 74 -9.34 -2.22 -15.53
CA THR A 74 -10.79 -2.30 -15.77
C THR A 74 -11.56 -2.32 -14.46
N ILE A 75 -12.17 -1.19 -14.10
CA ILE A 75 -13.01 -1.01 -12.91
C ILE A 75 -14.41 -1.57 -13.20
N HIS A 76 -14.69 -2.81 -12.80
CA HIS A 76 -16.05 -3.38 -12.88
C HIS A 76 -16.89 -2.98 -11.67
N VAL A 77 -17.63 -1.88 -11.78
CA VAL A 77 -18.56 -1.45 -10.74
C VAL A 77 -19.85 -2.26 -10.85
N SER A 78 -20.02 -3.25 -9.97
CA SER A 78 -21.31 -3.92 -9.78
C SER A 78 -21.82 -3.65 -8.37
N GLY A 79 -23.03 -3.08 -8.25
CA GLY A 79 -23.70 -2.87 -6.97
C GLY A 79 -23.21 -1.66 -6.14
N ALA A 80 -22.66 -0.62 -6.76
CA ALA A 80 -22.34 0.62 -6.05
C ALA A 80 -23.64 1.33 -5.63
N THR A 81 -23.88 1.40 -4.33
CA THR A 81 -24.96 2.21 -3.75
C THR A 81 -24.45 3.63 -3.48
N PRO A 82 -25.33 4.64 -3.39
CA PRO A 82 -24.94 6.01 -3.03
C PRO A 82 -24.13 6.07 -1.73
N GLU A 83 -24.43 5.21 -0.76
CA GLU A 83 -23.71 5.12 0.51
C GLU A 83 -22.28 4.61 0.31
N THR A 84 -22.07 3.64 -0.59
CA THR A 84 -20.71 3.18 -0.92
C THR A 84 -19.89 4.27 -1.60
N ILE A 85 -20.51 5.06 -2.48
CA ILE A 85 -19.85 6.19 -3.15
C ILE A 85 -19.45 7.24 -2.11
N ALA A 86 -20.37 7.66 -1.24
CA ALA A 86 -20.09 8.63 -0.19
C ALA A 86 -18.97 8.15 0.76
N ALA A 87 -18.94 6.86 1.10
CA ALA A 87 -17.88 6.27 1.92
C ALA A 87 -16.51 6.29 1.22
N LEU A 88 -16.47 6.06 -0.09
CA LEU A 88 -15.25 6.13 -0.91
C LEU A 88 -14.75 7.56 -1.07
N GLU A 89 -15.64 8.53 -1.30
CA GLU A 89 -15.29 9.94 -1.39
C GLU A 89 -14.73 10.48 -0.07
N LEU A 90 -15.35 10.12 1.05
CA LEU A 90 -14.83 10.46 2.38
C LEU A 90 -13.41 9.90 2.60
N GLU A 91 -13.16 8.68 2.15
CA GLU A 91 -11.82 8.09 2.28
C GLU A 91 -10.80 8.76 1.35
N ARG A 92 -11.18 9.08 0.11
CA ARG A 92 -10.37 9.87 -0.84
C ARG A 92 -9.98 11.21 -0.23
N ASP A 93 -10.92 11.90 0.42
CA ASP A 93 -10.67 13.22 1.00
C ASP A 93 -9.72 13.13 2.21
N ARG A 94 -9.87 12.08 3.03
CA ARG A 94 -8.91 11.77 4.11
C ARG A 94 -7.51 11.48 3.59
N MET A 95 -7.39 10.71 2.50
CA MET A 95 -6.10 10.46 1.86
C MET A 95 -5.48 11.75 1.34
N THR A 96 -6.29 12.60 0.71
CA THR A 96 -5.83 13.90 0.20
C THR A 96 -5.26 14.77 1.32
N GLU A 97 -5.91 14.84 2.48
CA GLU A 97 -5.37 15.61 3.61
C GLU A 97 -4.09 14.99 4.18
N ARG A 98 -4.01 13.65 4.23
CA ARG A 98 -2.80 12.95 4.65
C ARG A 98 -1.62 13.18 3.70
N ILE A 99 -1.87 13.19 2.38
CA ILE A 99 -0.88 13.52 1.36
C ILE A 99 -0.36 14.94 1.60
N ARG A 100 -1.24 15.93 1.78
CA ARG A 100 -0.83 17.32 2.07
C ARG A 100 0.06 17.41 3.31
N CYS A 101 -0.27 16.68 4.37
CA CYS A 101 0.55 16.63 5.57
C CYS A 101 1.93 16.02 5.30
N LEU A 102 1.99 14.89 4.59
CA LEU A 102 3.23 14.22 4.23
C LEU A 102 4.09 15.07 3.30
N GLU A 103 3.50 15.78 2.34
CA GLU A 103 4.19 16.74 1.47
C GLU A 103 4.80 17.89 2.27
N ARG A 104 4.03 18.51 3.17
CA ARG A 104 4.56 19.55 4.08
C ARG A 104 5.76 19.05 4.88
N ASN A 105 5.68 17.83 5.41
CA ASN A 105 6.77 17.22 6.18
C ASN A 105 7.99 16.93 5.31
N ARG A 106 7.79 16.35 4.12
CA ARG A 106 8.84 16.11 3.13
C ARG A 106 9.54 17.42 2.80
N ASP A 107 8.79 18.49 2.54
CA ASP A 107 9.34 19.79 2.15
C ASP A 107 10.08 20.47 3.31
N ALA A 108 9.65 20.26 4.56
CA ALA A 108 10.39 20.67 5.74
C ALA A 108 11.73 19.94 5.88
N ILE A 109 11.74 18.61 5.69
CA ILE A 109 12.97 17.81 5.70
C ILE A 109 13.90 18.23 4.57
N SER A 110 13.37 18.43 3.36
CA SER A 110 14.15 18.92 2.20
C SER A 110 14.81 20.26 2.49
N ARG A 111 14.09 21.21 3.10
CA ARG A 111 14.65 22.50 3.52
C ARG A 111 15.75 22.34 4.56
N TYR A 112 15.55 21.48 5.55
CA TYR A 112 16.57 21.19 6.56
C TYR A 112 17.84 20.60 5.95
N VAL A 113 17.71 19.61 5.06
CA VAL A 113 18.84 19.00 4.34
C VAL A 113 19.58 20.03 3.49
N ALA A 114 18.86 20.93 2.81
CA ALA A 114 19.47 22.00 2.03
C ALA A 114 20.26 22.97 2.92
N ALA A 115 19.71 23.36 4.08
CA ALA A 115 20.39 24.24 5.03
C ALA A 115 21.68 23.60 5.58
N VAL A 116 21.63 22.32 5.96
CA VAL A 116 22.82 21.58 6.44
C VAL A 116 23.91 21.51 5.36
N ARG A 117 23.53 21.23 4.12
CA ARG A 117 24.48 21.19 2.99
C ARG A 117 25.06 22.57 2.66
N GLY A 118 24.25 23.64 2.76
CA GLY A 118 24.72 25.01 2.56
C GLY A 118 25.73 25.45 3.63
N ALA A 119 25.44 25.16 4.90
CA ALA A 119 26.35 25.46 6.02
C ALA A 119 27.69 24.69 5.92
N ALA A 120 27.66 23.46 5.40
CA ALA A 120 28.87 22.68 5.13
C ALA A 120 29.73 23.26 3.98
N CYS A 121 29.14 24.06 3.09
CA CYS A 121 29.85 24.74 1.99
C CYS A 121 30.48 26.06 2.47
N GLU A 122 29.78 26.81 3.35
CA GLU A 122 30.28 28.06 3.94
C GLU A 122 31.43 27.84 4.95
N SER A 123 31.53 26.66 5.54
CA SER A 123 32.57 26.32 6.51
C SER A 123 33.91 25.88 5.89
N ALA A 124 34.08 26.01 4.57
CA ALA A 124 35.36 25.80 3.89
C ALA A 124 36.04 27.12 3.44
N PRO A 125 36.58 27.96 4.34
CA PRO A 125 37.61 28.93 3.95
C PRO A 125 38.99 28.39 4.32
N GLY A 126 39.87 28.26 3.32
CA GLY A 126 41.32 28.26 3.53
C GLY A 126 42.06 26.97 3.18
N GLN A 127 42.35 26.78 1.90
CA GLN A 127 43.71 26.35 1.52
C GLN A 127 44.07 26.92 0.14
N ALA A 128 45.28 27.48 0.07
CA ALA A 128 46.00 27.99 -1.08
C ALA A 128 45.78 29.46 -1.49
N ALA A 129 46.46 30.38 -0.81
CA ALA A 129 47.28 31.42 -1.47
C ALA A 129 48.18 32.15 -0.44
N ALA A 130 49.27 31.50 -0.01
CA ALA A 130 50.38 32.18 0.66
C ALA A 130 51.68 31.38 0.50
N THR A 131 52.35 31.47 -0.65
CA THR A 131 53.82 31.39 -0.76
C THR A 131 54.28 31.99 -2.09
N ALA A 132 54.66 33.28 -2.08
CA ALA A 132 55.64 33.88 -2.99
C ALA A 132 56.15 35.16 -2.35
#